data_AF-A0A2E7MWX4-F1
#
_entry.id   AF-A0A2E7MWX4-F1
#
_cell.length_a   1.000
_cell.length_b   1.000
_cell.length_c   1.000
_cell.angle_alpha   90.00
_cell.angle_beta   90.00
_cell.angle_gamma   90.00
#
_symmetry.space_group_name_H-M   'P 1'
#
loop_
_entity.id
_entity.type
_entity.pdbx_description
1 polymer ?
#
loop_
_entity_poly.entity_id
_entity_poly.type
_entity_poly.pdbx_seq_one_letter_code
_entity_poly.pdbx_strand_id
1 'polypeptide(L)'
;MIDPITAVATATAAFNTIKQGFAVGREVESMAGDLGRWMGAVSDIKKAEEYAKKPPLFKKLFQAGSVEEEAMATFMARKKAEDMRAELKTIISMTRGPSAWEELLKTEADIRKKRQQAIYDQQERRRKVFEIIMVIIGLAAIAGLLIGMVYLVGMDRGKW
;
A
#
# COMPACT_ATOMS: atom_id res chain seq x y z
N MET A 1 2.46 5.02 3.29
CA MET A 1 2.52 4.36 4.61
C MET A 1 1.85 5.28 5.60
N ILE A 2 0.93 4.75 6.38
CA ILE A 2 0.38 5.44 7.55
C ILE A 2 1.46 5.42 8.65
N ASP A 3 1.58 6.48 9.44
CA ASP A 3 2.54 6.51 10.55
C ASP A 3 2.14 5.48 11.64
N PRO A 4 3.09 4.99 12.46
CA PRO A 4 2.82 3.91 13.41
C PRO A 4 1.69 4.22 14.40
N ILE A 5 1.56 5.47 14.84
CA ILE A 5 0.56 5.90 15.82
C ILE A 5 -0.82 5.87 15.19
N THR A 6 -0.98 6.44 14.00
CA THR A 6 -2.23 6.40 13.24
C THR A 6 -2.61 4.98 12.86
N ALA A 7 -1.64 4.11 12.57
CA ALA A 7 -1.89 2.70 12.29
C ALA A 7 -2.47 1.97 13.53
N VAL A 8 -1.92 2.22 14.73
CA VAL A 8 -2.45 1.67 15.99
C VAL A 8 -3.85 2.18 16.29
N ALA A 9 -4.09 3.47 16.10
CA ALA A 9 -5.42 4.06 16.31
C ALA A 9 -6.45 3.46 15.35
N THR A 10 -6.08 3.34 14.06
CA THR A 10 -6.93 2.73 13.03
C THR A 10 -7.24 1.27 13.33
N ALA A 11 -6.22 0.49 13.72
CA ALA A 11 -6.40 -0.90 14.11
C ALA A 11 -7.32 -1.02 15.33
N THR A 12 -7.09 -0.22 16.37
CA THR A 12 -7.93 -0.25 17.59
C THR A 12 -9.38 0.11 17.29
N ALA A 13 -9.63 1.14 16.48
CA ALA A 13 -10.98 1.57 16.11
C ALA A 13 -11.72 0.50 15.29
N ALA A 14 -11.05 -0.07 14.27
CA ALA A 14 -11.62 -1.13 13.46
C ALA A 14 -11.90 -2.39 14.30
N PHE A 15 -10.98 -2.76 15.19
CA PHE A 15 -11.15 -3.89 16.11
C PHE A 15 -12.36 -3.72 17.03
N ASN A 16 -12.51 -2.55 17.66
CA ASN A 16 -13.66 -2.28 18.54
C ASN A 16 -14.98 -2.36 17.76
N THR A 17 -15.00 -1.86 16.52
CA THR A 17 -16.17 -1.95 15.64
C THR A 17 -16.53 -3.41 15.33
N ILE A 18 -15.53 -4.24 15.00
CA ILE A 18 -15.73 -5.67 14.74
C ILE A 18 -16.23 -6.39 16.00
N LYS A 19 -15.59 -6.15 17.15
CA LYS A 19 -15.98 -6.75 18.44
C LYS A 19 -17.41 -6.42 18.81
N GLN A 20 -17.81 -5.15 18.68
CA GLN A 20 -19.18 -4.73 18.92
C GLN A 20 -20.14 -5.36 17.90
N GLY A 21 -19.74 -5.46 16.63
CA GLY A 21 -20.51 -6.12 15.59
C GLY A 21 -20.83 -7.57 15.95
N PHE A 22 -19.83 -8.34 16.39
CA PHE A 22 -20.05 -9.70 16.88
C PHE A 22 -20.94 -9.75 18.13
N ALA A 23 -20.75 -8.82 19.07
CA ALA A 23 -21.54 -8.76 20.30
C ALA A 23 -23.04 -8.54 20.03
N VAL A 24 -23.39 -7.84 18.94
CA VAL A 24 -24.78 -7.64 18.50
C VAL A 24 -25.25 -8.65 17.45
N GLY A 25 -24.47 -9.71 17.21
CA GLY A 25 -24.83 -10.80 16.31
C GLY A 25 -24.66 -10.51 14.81
N ARG A 26 -23.86 -9.50 14.43
CA ARG A 26 -23.56 -9.23 13.01
C ARG A 26 -22.76 -10.37 12.39
N GLU A 27 -23.11 -10.67 11.16
CA GLU A 27 -22.39 -11.64 10.33
C GLU A 27 -21.04 -11.10 9.86
N VAL A 28 -20.07 -12.01 9.70
CA VAL A 28 -18.68 -11.71 9.31
C VAL A 28 -18.62 -11.02 7.95
N GLU A 29 -19.48 -11.43 7.02
CA GLU A 29 -19.61 -10.87 5.68
C GLU A 29 -19.93 -9.37 5.75
N SER A 30 -20.82 -8.98 6.67
CA SER A 30 -21.19 -7.58 6.89
C SER A 30 -20.05 -6.73 7.48
N MET A 31 -19.00 -7.39 7.99
CA MET A 31 -17.84 -6.76 8.64
C MET A 31 -16.56 -6.91 7.82
N ALA A 32 -16.64 -7.43 6.59
CA ALA A 32 -15.49 -7.62 5.71
C ALA A 32 -14.67 -6.32 5.49
N GLY A 33 -15.35 -5.17 5.41
CA GLY A 33 -14.71 -3.87 5.29
C GLY A 33 -13.88 -3.48 6.52
N ASP A 34 -14.43 -3.67 7.72
CA ASP A 34 -13.75 -3.35 8.97
C ASP A 34 -12.61 -4.35 9.25
N LEU A 35 -12.81 -5.64 8.94
CA LEU A 35 -11.77 -6.66 8.97
C LEU A 35 -10.61 -6.30 8.03
N GLY A 36 -10.91 -5.88 6.80
CA GLY A 36 -9.90 -5.44 5.85
C GLY A 36 -9.13 -4.21 6.32
N ARG A 37 -9.81 -3.24 6.96
CA ARG A 37 -9.18 -2.04 7.53
C ARG A 37 -8.29 -2.39 8.71
N TRP A 38 -8.74 -3.26 9.61
CA TRP A 38 -7.96 -3.76 10.73
C TRP A 38 -6.71 -4.50 10.26
N MET A 39 -6.85 -5.47 9.34
CA MET A 39 -5.72 -6.24 8.81
C MET A 39 -4.69 -5.35 8.10
N GLY A 40 -5.15 -4.37 7.32
CA GLY A 40 -4.30 -3.36 6.68
C GLY A 40 -3.49 -2.55 7.70
N ALA A 41 -4.16 -2.04 8.73
CA ALA A 41 -3.52 -1.27 9.80
C ALA A 41 -2.49 -2.10 10.59
N VAL A 42 -2.80 -3.37 10.89
CA VAL A 42 -1.84 -4.30 11.52
C VAL A 42 -0.62 -4.57 10.62
N SER A 43 -0.83 -4.68 9.30
CA SER A 43 0.28 -4.80 8.36
C SER A 43 1.16 -3.54 8.34
N ASP A 44 0.58 -2.36 8.49
CA ASP A 44 1.33 -1.09 8.54
C ASP A 44 2.14 -0.97 9.83
N ILE A 45 1.58 -1.40 10.98
CA ILE A 45 2.31 -1.51 12.27
C ILE A 45 3.54 -2.42 12.10
N LYS A 46 3.36 -3.60 11.49
CA LYS A 46 4.46 -4.55 11.28
C LYS A 46 5.55 -3.97 10.37
N LYS A 47 5.17 -3.29 9.30
CA LYS A 47 6.13 -2.61 8.41
C LYS A 47 6.89 -1.51 9.14
N ALA A 48 6.21 -0.69 9.94
CA ALA A 48 6.85 0.34 10.74
C ALA A 48 7.94 -0.23 11.66
N GLU A 49 7.70 -1.38 12.30
CA GLU A 49 8.71 -2.09 13.09
C GLU A 49 9.93 -2.52 12.27
N GLU A 50 9.72 -3.05 11.06
CA GLU A 50 10.81 -3.43 10.15
C GLU A 50 11.67 -2.22 9.76
N TYR A 51 11.04 -1.06 9.53
CA TYR A 51 11.75 0.20 9.26
C TYR A 51 12.48 0.75 10.49
N ALA A 52 11.89 0.65 11.70
CA ALA A 52 12.53 1.06 12.94
C ALA A 52 13.77 0.23 13.27
N LYS A 53 13.78 -1.06 12.94
CA LYS A 53 14.96 -1.95 13.08
C LYS A 53 16.07 -1.67 12.07
N LYS A 54 15.75 -1.05 10.93
CA LYS A 54 16.72 -0.64 9.89
C LYS A 54 16.56 0.85 9.56
N PRO A 55 16.87 1.76 10.50
CA PRO A 55 16.71 3.18 10.23
C PRO A 55 17.71 3.61 9.15
N PRO A 56 17.30 4.45 8.17
CA PRO A 56 18.21 4.99 7.17
C PRO A 56 19.38 5.72 7.83
N LEU A 57 20.59 5.60 7.26
CA LEU A 57 21.86 6.01 7.87
C LEU A 57 21.85 7.44 8.43
N PHE A 58 21.09 8.35 7.81
CA PHE A 58 20.96 9.74 8.24
C PHE A 58 20.14 9.94 9.53
N LYS A 59 19.14 9.08 9.81
CA LYS A 59 18.34 9.13 11.05
C LYS A 59 19.14 8.70 12.30
N LYS A 60 20.17 7.86 12.12
CA LYS A 60 20.99 7.33 13.24
C LYS A 60 21.87 8.40 13.90
N LEU A 61 22.15 9.52 13.23
CA LEU A 61 23.07 10.54 13.74
C LEU A 61 22.39 11.63 14.58
N PHE A 62 21.05 11.76 14.53
CA PHE A 62 20.31 12.85 15.19
C PHE A 62 19.36 12.40 16.32
N GLN A 63 19.21 11.10 16.59
CA GLN A 63 18.10 10.58 17.44
C GLN A 63 18.53 9.73 18.66
N ALA A 64 19.77 9.83 19.16
CA ALA A 64 20.30 8.92 20.17
C ALA A 64 19.47 8.77 21.48
N GLY A 65 18.64 9.76 21.86
CA GLY A 65 17.74 9.66 23.03
C GLY A 65 16.29 9.24 22.74
N SER A 66 15.85 9.31 21.48
CA SER A 66 14.44 9.06 21.07
C SER A 66 14.18 7.62 20.63
N VAL A 67 15.24 6.82 20.47
CA VAL A 67 15.16 5.48 19.86
C VAL A 67 14.57 4.45 20.82
N GLU A 68 14.84 4.55 22.12
CA GLU A 68 14.33 3.59 23.11
C GLU A 68 12.81 3.72 23.32
N GLU A 69 12.31 4.96 23.41
CA GLU A 69 10.87 5.23 23.55
C GLU A 69 10.09 4.81 22.29
N GLU A 70 10.62 5.11 21.09
CA GLU A 70 10.01 4.70 19.83
C GLU A 70 10.01 3.16 19.68
N ALA A 71 11.09 2.49 20.09
CA ALA A 71 11.17 1.03 20.09
C ALA A 71 10.17 0.40 21.07
N MET A 72 10.03 0.95 22.28
CA MET A 72 9.05 0.48 23.26
C MET A 72 7.62 0.71 22.77
N ALA A 73 7.29 1.88 22.22
CA ALA A 73 5.98 2.17 21.65
C ALA A 73 5.63 1.21 20.51
N THR A 74 6.59 0.93 19.63
CA THR A 74 6.45 -0.03 18.53
C THR A 74 6.23 -1.45 19.04
N PHE A 75 6.96 -1.86 20.07
CA PHE A 75 6.78 -3.16 20.72
C PHE A 75 5.38 -3.30 21.33
N MET A 76 4.91 -2.30 22.07
CA MET A 76 3.58 -2.29 22.65
C MET A 76 2.48 -2.30 21.59
N ALA A 77 2.65 -1.54 20.50
CA ALA A 77 1.76 -1.58 19.35
C ALA A 77 1.65 -2.99 18.74
N ARG A 78 2.79 -3.69 18.60
CA ARG A 78 2.81 -5.07 18.11
C ARG A 78 2.08 -6.01 19.04
N LYS A 79 2.33 -5.92 20.35
CA LYS A 79 1.64 -6.74 21.35
C LYS A 79 0.15 -6.53 21.33
N LYS A 80 -0.30 -5.27 21.28
CA LYS A 80 -1.72 -4.95 21.12
C LYS A 80 -2.31 -5.56 19.84
N ALA A 81 -1.57 -5.54 18.73
CA ALA A 81 -2.01 -6.16 17.48
C ALA A 81 -2.08 -7.70 17.56
N GLU A 82 -1.12 -8.33 18.24
CA GLU A 82 -1.13 -9.77 18.54
C GLU A 82 -2.37 -10.14 19.38
N ASP A 83 -2.67 -9.36 20.41
CA ASP A 83 -3.82 -9.57 21.30
C ASP A 83 -5.15 -9.43 20.54
N MET A 84 -5.32 -8.35 19.76
CA MET A 84 -6.49 -8.16 18.91
C MET A 84 -6.68 -9.33 17.93
N ARG A 85 -5.58 -9.84 17.37
CA ARG A 85 -5.61 -10.98 16.45
C ARG A 85 -6.06 -12.26 17.15
N ALA A 86 -5.53 -12.52 18.35
CA ALA A 86 -5.91 -13.69 19.14
C ALA A 86 -7.40 -13.65 19.49
N GLU A 87 -7.91 -12.49 19.89
CA GLU A 87 -9.33 -12.32 20.22
C GLU A 87 -10.22 -12.51 18.98
N LEU A 88 -9.88 -11.88 17.84
CA LEU A 88 -10.63 -12.06 16.59
C LEU A 88 -10.61 -13.52 16.12
N LYS A 89 -9.46 -14.19 16.20
CA LYS A 89 -9.36 -15.62 15.87
C LYS A 89 -10.34 -16.42 16.71
N THR A 90 -10.34 -16.22 18.02
CA THR A 90 -11.26 -16.90 18.94
C THR A 90 -12.72 -16.64 18.57
N ILE A 91 -13.12 -15.38 18.38
CA ILE A 91 -14.51 -15.03 18.03
C ILE A 91 -14.92 -15.65 16.69
N ILE A 92 -14.09 -15.54 15.65
CA ILE A 92 -14.39 -16.07 14.31
C ILE A 92 -14.43 -17.59 14.33
N SER A 93 -13.48 -18.24 15.00
CA SER A 93 -13.47 -19.70 15.12
C SER A 93 -14.69 -20.24 15.88
N MET A 94 -15.16 -19.52 16.91
CA MET A 94 -16.36 -19.91 17.65
C MET A 94 -17.65 -19.69 16.85
N THR A 95 -17.72 -18.63 16.04
CA THR A 95 -18.94 -18.26 15.31
C THR A 95 -19.09 -18.93 13.95
N ARG A 96 -17.98 -19.18 13.24
CA ARG A 96 -17.97 -19.72 11.86
C ARG A 96 -17.19 -21.02 11.70
N GLY A 97 -16.67 -21.56 12.80
CA GLY A 97 -15.89 -22.78 12.80
C GLY A 97 -14.37 -22.54 12.68
N PRO A 98 -13.55 -23.51 13.07
CA PRO A 98 -12.10 -23.35 13.21
C PRO A 98 -11.39 -22.99 11.90
N SER A 99 -11.88 -23.47 10.75
CA SER A 99 -11.32 -23.21 9.42
C SER A 99 -11.57 -21.79 8.90
N ALA A 100 -12.61 -21.10 9.38
CA ALA A 100 -13.01 -19.78 8.87
C ALA A 100 -11.92 -18.72 9.04
N TRP A 101 -11.15 -18.80 10.12
CA TRP A 101 -10.01 -17.92 10.35
C TRP A 101 -8.90 -18.12 9.31
N GLU A 102 -8.62 -19.37 8.95
CA GLU A 102 -7.57 -19.69 7.97
C GLU A 102 -7.98 -19.27 6.56
N GLU A 103 -9.25 -19.49 6.21
CA GLU A 103 -9.82 -19.03 4.94
C GLU A 103 -9.80 -17.51 4.82
N LEU A 104 -10.10 -16.79 5.91
CA LEU A 104 -9.99 -15.33 5.98
C LEU A 104 -8.56 -14.86 5.72
N LEU A 105 -7.56 -15.48 6.38
CA LEU A 105 -6.15 -15.14 6.17
C LEU A 105 -5.69 -15.42 4.73
N LYS A 106 -6.14 -16.53 4.14
CA LYS A 106 -5.85 -16.88 2.75
C LYS A 106 -6.43 -15.83 1.79
N THR A 107 -7.70 -15.48 2.00
CA THR A 107 -8.41 -14.47 1.21
C THR A 107 -7.72 -13.10 1.31
N GLU A 108 -7.31 -12.69 2.50
CA GLU A 108 -6.57 -11.45 2.70
C GLU A 108 -5.22 -11.46 1.96
N ALA A 109 -4.48 -12.58 2.04
CA ALA A 109 -3.22 -12.74 1.32
C ALA A 109 -3.41 -12.61 -0.21
N ASP A 110 -4.47 -13.21 -0.75
CA ASP A 110 -4.80 -13.12 -2.17
C ASP A 110 -5.21 -11.70 -2.58
N ILE A 111 -5.99 -11.00 -1.76
CA ILE A 111 -6.33 -9.58 -1.99
C ILE A 111 -5.07 -8.72 -2.03
N ARG A 112 -4.12 -8.95 -1.11
CA ARG A 112 -2.85 -8.19 -1.09
C ARG A 112 -2.02 -8.42 -2.35
N LYS A 113 -1.93 -9.67 -2.84
CA LYS A 113 -1.25 -9.98 -4.10
C LYS A 113 -1.93 -9.29 -5.28
N LYS A 114 -3.26 -9.39 -5.39
CA LYS A 114 -4.04 -8.73 -6.45
C LYS A 114 -3.86 -7.20 -6.44
N ARG A 115 -3.81 -6.57 -5.26
CA ARG A 115 -3.56 -5.12 -5.15
C ARG A 115 -2.16 -4.73 -5.62
N GLN A 116 -1.14 -5.50 -5.27
CA GLN A 116 0.23 -5.25 -5.74
C GLN A 116 0.32 -5.39 -7.26
N GLN A 117 -0.29 -6.43 -7.82
CA GLN A 117 -0.34 -6.63 -9.26
C GLN A 117 -1.10 -5.50 -9.97
N ALA A 118 -2.26 -5.07 -9.45
CA ALA A 118 -3.01 -3.96 -10.02
C ALA A 118 -2.21 -2.65 -10.03
N ILE A 119 -1.43 -2.37 -8.99
CA ILE A 119 -0.53 -1.20 -8.94
C ILE A 119 0.58 -1.33 -9.99
N TYR A 120 1.18 -2.52 -10.10
CA TYR A 120 2.19 -2.80 -11.13
C TYR A 120 1.63 -2.60 -12.53
N ASP A 121 0.47 -3.19 -12.83
CA ASP A 121 -0.21 -3.07 -14.12
C ASP A 121 -0.56 -1.60 -14.44
N GLN A 122 -0.99 -0.82 -13.45
CA GLN A 122 -1.25 0.61 -13.61
C GLN A 122 0.03 1.40 -13.92
N GLN A 123 1.14 1.09 -13.24
CA GLN A 123 2.44 1.71 -13.52
C GLN A 123 2.93 1.35 -14.92
N GLU A 124 2.77 0.10 -15.32
CA GLU A 124 3.16 -0.37 -16.65
C GLU A 124 2.33 0.31 -17.75
N ARG A 125 1.00 0.43 -17.57
CA ARG A 125 0.14 1.19 -18.49
C ARG A 125 0.57 2.64 -18.61
N ARG A 126 0.89 3.31 -17.49
CA ARG A 126 1.40 4.69 -17.51
C ARG A 126 2.72 4.77 -18.26
N ARG A 127 3.67 3.87 -18.01
CA ARG A 127 4.96 3.82 -18.73
C ARG A 127 4.75 3.62 -20.23
N LYS A 128 3.90 2.68 -20.63
CA LYS A 128 3.57 2.43 -22.05
C LYS A 128 2.96 3.66 -22.72
N VAL A 129 2.04 4.36 -22.04
CA VAL A 129 1.46 5.61 -22.57
C VAL A 129 2.53 6.69 -22.72
N PHE A 130 3.39 6.89 -21.72
CA PHE A 130 4.50 7.84 -21.82
C PHE A 130 5.46 7.48 -22.95
N GLU A 131 5.81 6.20 -23.09
CA GLU A 131 6.69 5.72 -24.15
C GLU A 131 6.11 5.99 -25.54
N ILE A 132 4.83 5.68 -25.76
CA ILE A 132 4.13 5.98 -27.02
C ILE A 132 4.14 7.48 -27.32
N ILE A 133 3.84 8.33 -26.33
CA ILE A 133 3.86 9.79 -26.49
C ILE A 133 5.27 10.25 -26.89
N MET A 134 6.30 9.78 -26.19
CA MET A 134 7.69 10.15 -26.49
C MET A 134 8.12 9.71 -27.89
N VAL A 135 7.70 8.52 -28.34
CA VAL A 135 7.97 8.04 -29.70
C VAL A 135 7.28 8.92 -30.74
N ILE A 136 6.01 9.28 -30.54
CA ILE A 136 5.28 10.17 -31.46
C ILE A 136 5.95 11.55 -31.55
N ILE A 137 6.33 12.14 -30.41
CA ILE A 137 7.03 13.42 -30.37
C ILE A 137 8.39 13.31 -31.09
N GLY A 138 9.13 12.23 -30.86
CA GLY A 138 10.41 11.98 -31.53
C GLY A 138 10.27 11.90 -33.05
N LEU A 139 9.27 11.16 -33.54
CA LEU A 139 8.99 11.06 -34.99
C LEU A 139 8.54 12.40 -35.58
N ALA A 140 7.69 13.14 -34.87
CA ALA A 140 7.25 14.47 -35.31
C ALA A 140 8.42 15.47 -35.38
N ALA A 141 9.35 15.43 -34.41
CA ALA A 141 10.55 16.26 -34.43
C ALA A 141 11.46 15.94 -35.62
N ILE A 142 11.68 14.65 -35.91
CA ILE A 142 12.47 14.23 -37.08
C ILE A 142 11.80 14.67 -38.39
N ALA A 143 10.48 14.45 -38.52
CA ALA A 143 9.73 14.88 -39.70
C ALA A 143 9.76 16.40 -39.87
N GLY A 144 9.61 17.16 -38.77
CA GLY A 144 9.71 18.61 -38.77
C GLY A 144 11.08 19.12 -39.20
N LEU A 145 12.16 18.48 -38.75
CA LEU A 145 13.53 18.80 -39.18
C LEU A 145 13.74 18.52 -40.68
N LEU A 146 13.23 17.41 -41.19
CA LEU A 146 13.33 17.07 -42.62
C LEU A 146 12.54 18.07 -43.49
N ILE A 147 11.31 18.39 -43.10
CA ILE A 147 10.47 19.37 -43.80
C ILE A 147 11.13 20.75 -43.76
N GLY A 148 11.64 21.17 -42.60
CA GLY A 148 12.36 22.43 -42.43
C GLY A 148 13.61 22.52 -43.31
N MET A 149 14.40 21.44 -43.39
CA MET A 149 15.56 21.39 -44.29
C MET A 149 15.15 21.49 -45.76
N VAL A 150 14.12 20.77 -46.19
CA VAL A 150 13.62 20.83 -47.59
C VAL A 150 13.10 22.23 -47.92
N TYR A 151 12.38 22.87 -47.00
CA TYR A 151 11.87 24.23 -47.16
C TYR A 151 13.00 25.25 -47.33
N LEU A 152 14.02 25.21 -46.46
CA LEU A 152 15.18 26.11 -46.54
C LEU A 152 15.94 25.95 -47.87
N VAL A 153 16.16 24.72 -48.33
CA VAL A 153 16.82 24.45 -49.62
C VAL A 153 15.94 24.89 -50.81
N GLY A 154 14.61 24.78 -50.70
CA GLY A 154 13.67 25.23 -51.72
C GLY A 154 13.69 26.75 -51.90
N MET A 155 13.73 27.49 -50.79
CA MET A 155 13.83 28.95 -50.74
C MET A 155 15.17 29.45 -51.31
N ASP A 156 16.29 28.80 -50.95
CA ASP A 156 17.62 29.13 -51.48
C ASP A 156 17.72 28.93 -53.00
N ARG A 157 17.00 27.93 -53.55
CA ARG A 157 16.95 27.65 -54.99
C ARG A 157 15.88 28.44 -55.76
N GLY A 158 15.16 29.35 -55.10
CA GLY A 158 14.17 30.23 -55.73
C GLY A 158 12.99 29.51 -56.38
N LYS A 159 12.70 28.27 -55.97
CA LYS A 159 11.56 27.49 -56.50
C LYS A 159 10.24 27.83 -55.80
N TRP A 160 10.32 28.47 -54.63
CA TRP A 160 9.24 28.92 -53.75
C TRP A 160 9.73 30.09 -52.92
#